data_AF-A0A6I9NSF4-F1
#
_entry.id   AF-A0A6I9NSF4-F1
#
_cell.length_a   1.000
_cell.length_b   1.000
_cell.length_c   1.000
_cell.angle_alpha   90.00
_cell.angle_beta   90.00
_cell.angle_gamma   90.00
#
_symmetry.space_group_name_H-M   'P 1'
#
loop_
_entity.id
_entity.type
_entity.pdbx_description
1 polymer ?
#
loop_
_entity_poly.entity_id
_entity_poly.type
_entity_poly.pdbx_seq_one_letter_code
_entity_poly.pdbx_strand_id
1 'polypeptide(L)'
;MAQGSKKFKTQRPGISKKPHPTKPKGQRKGGRLIAPKKAHVVEEQKLKKALEIAIRNKIEMEVTHRASTCLHKPLSVVKGAERPEGKGIPGLPRPDSSSK
;
A
#
# COMPACT_ATOMS: atom_id res chain seq x y z
N MET A 1 58.21 -28.51 -10.76
CA MET A 1 57.38 -29.58 -10.13
C MET A 1 55.95 -29.07 -10.06
N ALA A 2 54.97 -29.80 -10.61
CA ALA A 2 53.57 -29.39 -10.58
C ALA A 2 52.98 -29.70 -9.19
N GLN A 3 52.71 -28.65 -8.41
CA GLN A 3 52.10 -28.75 -7.09
C GLN A 3 50.60 -29.05 -7.26
N GLY A 4 50.14 -30.18 -6.70
CA GLY A 4 48.81 -30.74 -6.94
C GLY A 4 47.63 -29.83 -6.58
N SER A 5 46.51 -30.03 -7.26
CA SER A 5 45.28 -29.26 -7.08
C SER A 5 44.74 -29.38 -5.65
N LYS A 6 44.59 -28.23 -4.98
CA LYS A 6 43.92 -28.09 -3.69
C LYS A 6 42.49 -28.60 -3.83
N LYS A 7 42.16 -29.70 -3.15
CA LYS A 7 40.82 -30.31 -3.18
C LYS A 7 39.82 -29.38 -2.52
N PHE A 8 39.12 -28.58 -3.33
CA PHE A 8 37.87 -27.96 -2.91
C PHE A 8 36.89 -29.08 -2.55
N LYS A 9 36.25 -28.97 -1.37
CA LYS A 9 35.17 -29.87 -0.97
C LYS A 9 34.14 -29.91 -2.10
N THR A 10 34.08 -31.04 -2.78
CA THR A 10 33.12 -31.35 -3.84
C THR A 10 31.71 -31.00 -3.37
N GLN A 11 31.00 -30.14 -4.12
CA GLN A 11 29.54 -30.11 -4.02
C GLN A 11 29.05 -31.52 -4.35
N ARG A 12 28.52 -32.23 -3.35
CA ARG A 12 27.73 -33.44 -3.60
C ARG A 12 26.36 -32.99 -4.13
N PRO A 13 25.97 -33.35 -5.37
CA PRO A 13 24.59 -33.24 -5.79
C PRO A 13 23.83 -34.36 -5.07
N GLY A 14 23.00 -34.02 -4.08
CA GLY A 14 22.16 -35.03 -3.41
C GLY A 14 21.99 -34.89 -1.90
N ILE A 15 22.49 -33.85 -1.23
CA ILE A 15 22.08 -33.58 0.15
C ILE A 15 20.78 -32.77 0.10
N SER A 16 19.67 -33.48 0.28
CA SER A 16 18.37 -32.90 0.62
C SER A 16 18.54 -32.04 1.88
N LYS A 17 18.67 -30.73 1.67
CA LYS A 17 18.55 -29.76 2.76
C LYS A 17 17.12 -29.86 3.24
N LYS A 18 16.91 -30.55 4.37
CA LYS A 18 15.66 -30.43 5.13
C LYS A 18 15.37 -28.93 5.28
N PRO A 19 14.17 -28.44 4.98
CA PRO A 19 13.84 -27.04 5.21
C PRO A 19 13.97 -26.80 6.71
N HIS A 20 15.08 -26.18 7.11
CA HIS A 20 15.21 -25.65 8.45
C HIS A 20 14.07 -24.62 8.58
N PRO A 21 13.18 -24.72 9.59
CA PRO A 21 12.16 -23.71 9.78
C PRO A 21 12.89 -22.38 9.90
N THR A 22 12.60 -21.48 8.97
CA THR A 22 13.16 -20.14 8.95
C THR A 22 12.65 -19.45 10.20
N LYS A 23 13.44 -19.51 11.28
CA LYS A 23 13.21 -18.68 12.46
C LYS A 23 13.03 -17.25 11.95
N PRO A 24 11.97 -16.53 12.36
CA PRO A 24 11.75 -15.18 11.87
C PRO A 24 13.01 -14.39 12.18
N LYS A 25 13.71 -13.98 11.12
CA LYS A 25 14.89 -13.11 11.25
C LYS A 25 14.41 -11.90 12.03
N GLY A 26 14.99 -11.69 13.21
CA GLY A 26 14.73 -10.50 14.02
C GLY A 26 14.87 -9.25 13.17
N GLN A 27 14.28 -8.15 13.63
CA GLN A 27 14.27 -6.89 12.90
C GLN A 27 15.68 -6.54 12.42
N ARG A 28 15.79 -6.21 11.13
CA ARG A 28 17.07 -5.80 10.54
C ARG A 28 17.55 -4.54 11.27
N LYS A 29 18.86 -4.40 11.47
CA LYS A 29 19.46 -3.21 12.09
C LYS A 29 18.93 -1.95 11.38
N GLY A 30 18.33 -1.03 12.15
CA GLY A 30 17.69 0.19 11.63
C GLY A 30 16.20 0.07 11.27
N GLY A 31 15.60 -1.12 11.40
CA GLY A 31 14.16 -1.32 11.19
C GLY A 31 13.34 -0.69 12.32
N ARG A 32 12.43 0.22 11.99
CA ARG A 32 11.42 0.72 12.93
C ARG A 32 10.29 -0.31 13.01
N LEU A 33 10.09 -0.92 14.17
CA LEU A 33 8.94 -1.79 14.41
C LEU A 33 7.95 -1.13 15.36
N ILE A 34 6.67 -1.36 15.09
CA ILE A 34 5.58 -0.93 15.96
C ILE A 34 5.64 -1.80 17.22
N ALA A 35 5.69 -1.16 18.38
CA ALA A 35 5.60 -1.88 19.65
C ALA A 35 4.31 -2.72 19.68
N PRO A 36 4.32 -3.96 20.23
CA PRO A 36 3.14 -4.82 20.23
C PRO A 36 1.87 -4.14 20.75
N LYS A 37 1.99 -3.30 21.80
CA LYS A 37 0.88 -2.51 22.35
C LYS A 37 0.30 -1.46 21.40
N LYS A 38 1.07 -0.98 20.44
CA LYS A 38 0.65 0.00 19.42
C LYS A 38 0.19 -0.67 18.12
N ALA A 39 0.37 -1.98 17.97
CA ALA A 39 -0.10 -2.73 16.81
C ALA A 39 -1.62 -2.65 16.68
N HIS A 40 -2.35 -2.88 17.78
CA HIS A 40 -3.82 -2.77 17.83
C HIS A 40 -4.32 -1.40 17.37
N VAL A 41 -3.72 -0.32 17.87
CA VAL A 41 -4.10 1.05 17.49
C VAL A 41 -3.86 1.30 15.98
N VAL A 42 -2.76 0.78 15.43
CA VAL A 42 -2.47 0.91 14.00
C VAL A 42 -3.43 0.08 13.14
N GLU A 43 -3.78 -1.12 13.58
CA GLU A 43 -4.77 -1.98 12.91
C GLU A 43 -6.16 -1.34 12.92
N GLU A 44 -6.61 -0.83 14.07
CA GLU A 44 -7.86 -0.09 14.20
C GLU A 44 -7.89 1.15 13.29
N GLN A 45 -6.81 1.92 13.24
CA GLN A 45 -6.73 3.09 12.35
C GLN A 45 -6.78 2.70 10.87
N LYS A 46 -6.13 1.61 10.48
CA LYS A 46 -6.20 1.09 9.11
C LYS A 46 -7.62 0.65 8.77
N LEU A 47 -8.26 -0.08 9.67
CA LEU A 47 -9.64 -0.53 9.52
C LEU A 47 -10.59 0.67 9.38
N LYS A 48 -10.48 1.66 10.28
CA LYS A 48 -11.28 2.88 10.24
C LYS A 48 -11.12 3.62 8.91
N LYS A 49 -9.88 3.87 8.47
CA LYS A 49 -9.61 4.55 7.20
C LYS A 49 -10.15 3.77 6.00
N ALA A 50 -10.00 2.44 5.99
CA ALA A 50 -10.50 1.60 4.91
C ALA A 50 -12.04 1.65 4.82
N LEU A 51 -12.73 1.55 5.96
CA LEU A 51 -14.20 1.63 6.02
C LEU A 51 -14.70 3.00 5.60
N GLU A 52 -14.06 4.08 6.07
CA GLU A 52 -14.42 5.45 5.70
C GLU A 52 -14.34 5.67 4.18
N ILE A 53 -13.27 5.20 3.54
CA ILE A 53 -13.11 5.27 2.08
C ILE A 53 -14.16 4.42 1.37
N ALA A 54 -14.40 3.19 1.85
CA ALA A 54 -15.39 2.30 1.25
C ALA A 54 -16.82 2.88 1.30
N ILE A 55 -17.19 3.49 2.43
CA ILE A 55 -18.50 4.14 2.60
C ILE A 55 -18.62 5.34 1.66
N ARG A 56 -17.61 6.21 1.59
CA ARG A 56 -17.61 7.34 0.64
C ARG A 56 -17.81 6.87 -0.80
N ASN A 57 -17.00 5.89 -1.23
CA ASN A 57 -17.10 5.35 -2.58
C ASN A 57 -18.49 4.74 -2.85
N LYS A 58 -19.06 4.03 -1.87
CA LYS A 58 -20.38 3.43 -2.03
C LYS A 58 -21.47 4.49 -2.20
N ILE A 59 -21.44 5.54 -1.37
CA ILE A 59 -22.37 6.68 -1.48
C ILE A 59 -22.22 7.38 -2.82
N GLU A 60 -20.99 7.69 -3.24
CA GLU A 60 -20.71 8.33 -4.52
C GLU A 60 -21.26 7.51 -5.70
N MET A 61 -21.06 6.19 -5.68
CA MET A 61 -21.60 5.29 -6.70
C MET A 61 -23.13 5.27 -6.70
N GLU A 62 -23.76 5.15 -5.52
CA GLU A 62 -25.23 5.10 -5.41
C GLU A 62 -25.89 6.41 -5.84
N VAL A 63 -25.34 7.54 -5.41
CA VAL A 63 -25.83 8.87 -5.79
C VAL A 63 -25.70 9.08 -7.29
N THR A 64 -24.56 8.71 -7.87
CA THR A 64 -24.33 8.82 -9.32
C THR A 64 -25.26 7.91 -10.11
N HIS A 65 -25.47 6.68 -9.64
CA HIS A 65 -26.41 5.75 -10.25
C HIS A 65 -27.83 6.30 -10.23
N ARG A 66 -28.31 6.73 -9.05
CA ARG A 66 -29.66 7.33 -8.90
C ARG A 66 -29.84 8.55 -9.80
N ALA A 67 -28.86 9.46 -9.81
CA ALA A 67 -28.90 10.62 -10.67
C ALA A 67 -28.93 10.24 -12.15
N SER A 68 -28.13 9.25 -12.56
CA SER A 68 -28.10 8.77 -13.95
C SER A 68 -29.41 8.10 -14.37
N THR A 69 -30.13 7.46 -13.45
CA THR A 69 -31.44 6.86 -13.74
C THR A 69 -32.58 7.89 -13.75
N CYS A 70 -32.46 9.00 -13.01
CA CYS A 70 -33.51 10.01 -12.90
C CYS A 70 -33.36 11.18 -13.88
N LEU A 71 -32.14 11.46 -14.35
CA LEU A 71 -31.85 12.56 -15.27
C LEU A 71 -31.81 12.07 -16.72
N HIS A 72 -32.15 12.96 -17.65
CA HIS A 72 -32.09 12.69 -19.09
C HIS A 72 -30.64 12.55 -19.64
N LYS A 73 -29.63 12.87 -18.83
CA LYS A 73 -28.20 12.74 -19.14
C LYS A 73 -27.47 12.13 -17.93
N PRO A 74 -26.61 11.12 -18.14
CA PRO A 74 -25.84 10.51 -17.05
C PRO A 74 -24.79 11.49 -16.52
N LEU A 75 -24.59 11.47 -15.20
CA LEU A 75 -23.56 12.27 -14.54
C LEU A 75 -22.29 11.43 -14.36
N SER A 76 -21.12 12.06 -14.47
CA SER A 76 -19.82 11.43 -14.23
C SER A 76 -19.23 11.92 -12.91
N VAL A 77 -18.69 11.01 -12.10
CA VAL A 77 -17.97 11.36 -10.88
C VAL A 77 -16.61 11.93 -11.25
N VAL A 78 -16.42 13.23 -11.02
CA VAL A 78 -15.10 13.85 -11.10
C VAL A 78 -14.37 13.58 -9.81
N LYS A 79 -13.25 12.87 -9.89
CA LYS A 79 -12.35 12.67 -8.75
C LYS A 79 -11.89 14.04 -8.26
N GLY A 80 -12.44 14.50 -7.14
CA GLY A 80 -11.98 15.73 -6.49
C GLY A 80 -10.50 15.61 -6.15
N ALA A 81 -9.78 16.74 -6.10
CA ALA A 81 -8.40 16.76 -5.62
C ALA A 81 -8.41 16.27 -4.17
N GLU A 82 -8.23 14.95 -3.98
CA GLU A 82 -8.04 14.37 -2.67
C GLU A 82 -6.84 15.09 -2.09
N ARG A 83 -7.05 15.88 -1.03
CA ARG A 83 -5.95 16.57 -0.37
C ARG A 83 -4.94 15.49 -0.03
N PRO A 84 -3.71 15.56 -0.58
CA PRO A 84 -2.73 14.55 -0.29
C PRO A 84 -2.33 14.76 1.16
N GLU A 85 -2.88 13.93 2.04
CA GLU A 85 -2.26 13.64 3.33
C GLU A 85 -0.92 12.98 3.02
N GLY A 86 0.11 13.82 2.84
CA GLY A 86 1.49 13.43 2.66
C GLY A 86 1.93 13.07 1.23
N LYS A 87 1.86 14.02 0.31
CA LYS A 87 2.90 14.28 -0.72
C LYS A 87 2.47 15.44 -1.61
N GLY A 88 3.25 16.52 -1.58
CA GLY A 88 3.00 17.73 -2.35
C GLY A 88 2.93 17.44 -3.85
N ILE A 89 1.89 17.95 -4.49
CA ILE A 89 1.84 18.13 -5.93
C ILE A 89 2.07 19.64 -6.16
N PRO A 90 3.14 20.04 -6.88
CA PRO A 90 3.30 21.43 -7.26
C PRO A 90 2.39 21.70 -8.46
N GLY A 91 1.57 22.75 -8.35
CA GLY A 91 0.95 23.39 -9.50
C GLY A 91 -0.35 22.76 -10.00
N LEU A 92 -1.47 23.24 -9.47
CA LEU A 92 -2.62 23.54 -10.33
C LEU A 92 -3.15 24.92 -9.91
N PRO A 93 -3.31 25.87 -10.85
CA PRO A 93 -3.85 27.18 -10.51
C PRO A 93 -5.33 27.01 -10.12
N ARG A 94 -5.70 27.69 -9.03
CA ARG A 94 -7.09 27.80 -8.59
C ARG A 94 -7.85 28.62 -9.64
N PRO A 95 -9.04 28.22 -10.11
CA PRO A 95 -9.89 29.14 -10.84
C PRO A 95 -10.44 30.14 -9.82
N ASP A 96 -9.87 31.34 -9.83
CA ASP A 96 -10.34 32.47 -9.04
C ASP A 96 -11.78 32.80 -9.41
N SER A 97 -12.63 32.78 -8.40
CA SER A 97 -13.93 33.43 -8.39
C SER A 97 -13.75 34.95 -8.28
N SER A 98 -14.07 35.74 -9.31
CA SER A 98 -14.49 37.16 -9.22
C SER A 98 -14.63 37.76 -10.64
N SER A 99 -15.85 37.96 -11.14
CA SER A 99 -16.55 39.26 -11.20
C SER A 99 -15.96 40.32 -12.15
N LYS A 100 -16.51 40.44 -13.36
CA LYS A 100 -17.27 41.58 -13.91
C LYS A 100 -17.43 41.43 -15.42
#